data_AF-F6B781-F1
#
_entry.id   AF-F6B781-F1
#
_cell.length_a   1.000
_cell.length_b   1.000
_cell.length_c   1.000
_cell.angle_alpha   90.00
_cell.angle_beta   90.00
_cell.angle_gamma   90.00
#
_symmetry.space_group_name_H-M   'P 1'
#
loop_
_entity.id
_entity.type
_entity.pdbx_description
1 polymer ?
#
loop_
_entity_poly.entity_id
_entity_poly.type
_entity_poly.pdbx_seq_one_letter_code
_entity_poly.pdbx_strand_id
1 'polypeptide(L)'
;MIQFFKSLIAKIKEKLIRRMAKTITENMTPVKGTIIYLERYPKGKVKYKIIIKNETNRTLMLKVKNKVTLKQGDRIQGYYSKEDKTALIQVA
;
A
#
# COMPACT_ATOMS: atom_id res chain seq x y z
N MET A 1 -13.83 6.96 -39.73
CA MET A 1 -14.85 7.11 -38.66
C MET A 1 -14.48 6.43 -37.32
N ILE A 2 -13.58 5.43 -37.29
CA ILE A 2 -13.17 4.71 -36.05
C ILE A 2 -12.10 5.45 -35.21
N GLN A 3 -11.41 6.43 -35.80
CA GLN A 3 -10.29 7.12 -35.16
C GLN A 3 -10.72 8.18 -34.12
N PHE A 4 -11.93 8.72 -34.23
CA PHE A 4 -12.49 9.67 -33.26
C PHE A 4 -12.85 9.02 -31.92
N PHE A 5 -13.40 7.79 -31.95
CA PHE A 5 -13.74 7.06 -30.72
C PHE A 5 -12.51 6.65 -29.90
N LYS A 6 -11.38 6.33 -30.54
CA LYS A 6 -10.11 6.07 -29.83
C LYS A 6 -9.65 7.27 -28.99
N SER A 7 -9.83 8.48 -29.49
CA SER A 7 -9.41 9.72 -28.81
C SER A 7 -10.29 10.05 -27.59
N LEU A 8 -11.61 9.82 -27.70
CA LEU A 8 -12.54 10.01 -26.59
C LEU A 8 -12.31 9.02 -25.43
N ILE A 9 -12.04 7.75 -25.76
CA ILE A 9 -11.76 6.71 -24.76
C ILE A 9 -10.43 6.98 -24.02
N ALA A 10 -9.42 7.50 -24.73
CA ALA A 10 -8.14 7.88 -24.12
C ALA A 10 -8.30 8.99 -23.06
N LYS A 11 -9.07 10.05 -23.34
CA LYS A 11 -9.35 11.14 -22.39
C LYS A 11 -10.10 10.66 -21.14
N ILE A 12 -11.03 9.71 -21.28
CA ILE A 12 -11.78 9.14 -20.15
C ILE A 12 -10.87 8.28 -19.26
N LYS A 13 -10.02 7.43 -19.86
CA LYS A 13 -9.03 6.64 -19.12
C LYS A 13 -8.08 7.53 -18.32
N GLU A 14 -7.58 8.60 -18.91
CA GLU A 14 -6.65 9.52 -18.22
C GLU A 14 -7.32 10.18 -17.00
N LYS A 15 -8.58 10.60 -17.12
CA LYS A 15 -9.34 11.22 -16.03
C LYS A 15 -9.61 10.26 -14.87
N LEU A 16 -9.85 8.97 -15.17
CA LEU A 16 -10.00 7.91 -14.17
C LEU A 16 -8.67 7.58 -13.48
N ILE A 17 -7.57 7.47 -14.22
CA ILE A 17 -6.24 7.21 -13.65
C ILE A 17 -5.81 8.35 -12.73
N ARG A 18 -6.03 9.61 -13.11
CA ARG A 18 -5.74 10.77 -12.24
C ARG A 18 -6.60 10.78 -10.98
N ARG A 19 -7.88 10.38 -11.06
CA ARG A 19 -8.75 10.28 -9.86
C ARG A 19 -8.31 9.15 -8.93
N MET A 20 -8.00 7.96 -9.45
CA MET A 20 -7.51 6.84 -8.64
C MET A 20 -6.17 7.16 -7.97
N ALA A 21 -5.27 7.85 -8.67
CA ALA A 21 -4.02 8.32 -8.08
C ALA A 21 -4.28 9.31 -6.94
N LYS A 22 -5.15 10.30 -7.13
CA LYS A 22 -5.49 11.30 -6.09
C LYS A 22 -6.07 10.67 -4.82
N THR A 23 -6.95 9.68 -4.96
CA THR A 23 -7.57 8.99 -3.80
C THR A 23 -6.55 8.20 -2.97
N ILE A 24 -5.51 7.65 -3.61
CA ILE A 24 -4.42 6.95 -2.91
C ILE A 24 -3.51 7.97 -2.20
N THR A 25 -3.20 9.11 -2.82
CA THR A 25 -2.28 10.10 -2.26
C THR A 25 -2.88 10.93 -1.12
N GLU A 26 -4.21 11.18 -1.11
CA GLU A 26 -4.84 12.03 -0.08
C GLU A 26 -5.11 11.28 1.24
N ASN A 27 -5.39 9.96 1.20
CA ASN A 27 -5.77 9.20 2.41
C ASN A 27 -4.73 8.17 2.88
N MET A 28 -3.67 7.89 2.10
CA MET A 28 -2.65 6.91 2.46
C MET A 28 -1.27 7.56 2.65
N THR A 29 -0.67 7.33 3.82
CA THR A 29 0.69 7.78 4.13
C THR A 29 1.70 6.81 3.51
N PRO A 30 2.68 7.29 2.72
CA PRO A 30 3.75 6.42 2.22
C PRO A 30 4.56 5.88 3.40
N VAL A 31 4.91 4.61 3.33
CA VAL A 31 5.64 3.91 4.37
C VAL A 31 6.79 3.14 3.74
N LYS A 32 7.98 3.36 4.28
CA LYS A 32 9.19 2.62 3.94
C LYS A 32 9.96 2.33 5.22
N GLY A 33 10.48 1.11 5.36
CA GLY A 33 11.21 0.73 6.56
C GLY A 33 11.60 -0.74 6.58
N THR A 34 12.21 -1.14 7.69
CA THR A 34 12.61 -2.53 7.93
C THR A 34 11.71 -3.16 8.98
N ILE A 35 11.24 -4.38 8.75
CA ILE A 35 10.43 -5.13 9.70
C ILE A 35 11.31 -5.55 10.89
N ILE A 36 11.05 -5.00 12.07
CA ILE A 36 11.73 -5.37 13.31
C ILE A 36 10.96 -6.42 14.11
N TYR A 37 9.63 -6.46 13.93
CA TYR A 37 8.78 -7.46 14.57
C TYR A 37 7.66 -7.87 13.62
N LEU A 38 7.31 -9.17 13.65
CA LEU A 38 6.27 -9.73 12.81
C LEU A 38 5.48 -10.78 13.61
N GLU A 39 4.17 -10.58 13.66
CA GLU A 39 3.20 -11.49 14.23
C GLU A 39 2.26 -11.96 13.11
N ARG A 40 2.07 -13.27 12.98
CA ARG A 40 1.21 -13.87 11.96
C ARG A 40 -0.18 -14.14 12.55
N TYR A 41 -1.22 -13.77 11.81
CA TYR A 41 -2.58 -14.16 12.15
C TYR A 41 -3.01 -15.36 11.30
N PRO A 42 -3.32 -16.51 11.91
CA PRO A 42 -3.70 -17.72 11.18
C PRO A 42 -5.13 -17.62 10.59
N LYS A 43 -5.98 -16.74 11.13
CA LYS A 43 -7.38 -16.57 10.72
C LYS A 43 -7.74 -15.09 10.55
N GLY A 44 -8.62 -14.77 9.60
CA GLY A 44 -9.15 -13.42 9.38
C GLY A 44 -8.63 -12.73 8.11
N LYS A 45 -9.09 -11.49 7.88
CA LYS A 45 -8.74 -10.66 6.71
C LYS A 45 -7.33 -10.04 6.81
N VAL A 46 -6.77 -9.95 8.01
CA VAL A 46 -5.41 -9.47 8.27
C VAL A 46 -4.51 -10.69 8.39
N LYS A 47 -3.39 -10.69 7.67
CA LYS A 47 -2.42 -11.80 7.66
C LYS A 47 -1.27 -11.57 8.62
N TYR A 48 -0.85 -10.32 8.78
CA TYR A 48 0.29 -9.95 9.63
C TYR A 48 0.02 -8.69 10.43
N LYS A 49 0.56 -8.63 11.64
CA LYS A 49 0.84 -7.39 12.36
C LYS A 49 2.34 -7.23 12.41
N ILE A 50 2.83 -6.17 11.81
CA ILE A 50 4.25 -5.89 11.72
C ILE A 50 4.57 -4.61 12.47
N ILE A 51 5.76 -4.56 13.03
CA ILE A 51 6.37 -3.33 13.49
C ILE A 51 7.55 -3.06 12.56
N ILE A 52 7.59 -1.85 12.03
CA ILE A 52 8.68 -1.39 11.19
C ILE A 52 9.44 -0.25 11.83
N LYS A 53 10.73 -0.18 11.55
CA LYS A 53 11.55 0.99 11.80
C LYS A 53 11.69 1.75 10.47
N ASN A 54 11.16 2.97 10.43
CA ASN A 54 11.22 3.81 9.24
C ASN A 54 12.58 4.55 9.14
N GLU A 55 12.78 5.27 8.03
CA GLU A 55 14.02 6.04 7.79
C GLU A 55 14.24 7.18 8.80
N THR A 56 13.19 7.67 9.48
CA THR A 56 13.30 8.66 10.56
C THR A 56 13.49 8.03 11.94
N ASN A 57 13.91 6.76 12.01
CA ASN A 57 14.07 5.96 13.23
C ASN A 57 12.81 5.84 14.11
N ARG A 58 11.63 6.20 13.58
CA ARG A 58 10.35 6.00 14.24
C ARG A 58 9.84 4.59 14.00
N THR A 59 9.17 4.08 15.01
CA THR A 59 8.61 2.74 15.02
C THR A 59 7.13 2.81 14.69
N LEU A 60 6.67 2.10 13.66
CA LEU A 60 5.27 2.09 13.22
C LEU A 60 4.71 0.68 13.27
N MET A 61 3.53 0.53 13.85
CA MET A 61 2.78 -0.74 13.87
C MET A 61 1.73 -0.75 12.77
N LEU A 62 1.75 -1.78 11.93
CA LEU A 62 0.90 -1.89 10.74
C LEU A 62 0.18 -3.24 10.70
N LYS A 63 -1.09 -3.21 10.30
CA LYS A 63 -1.85 -4.43 9.96
C LYS A 63 -1.81 -4.65 8.46
N VAL A 64 -1.29 -5.78 8.03
CA VAL A 64 -1.12 -6.13 6.62
C VAL A 64 -2.18 -7.14 6.22
N LYS A 65 -3.00 -6.76 5.24
CA LYS A 65 -4.03 -7.62 4.63
C LYS A 65 -3.53 -8.36 3.38
N ASN A 66 -2.38 -7.95 2.83
CA ASN A 66 -1.85 -8.50 1.58
C ASN A 66 -1.43 -9.98 1.74
N LYS A 67 -1.47 -10.74 0.63
CA LYS A 67 -1.05 -12.17 0.58
C LYS A 67 0.47 -12.36 0.55
N VAL A 68 1.25 -11.29 0.68
CA VAL A 68 2.71 -11.33 0.62
C VAL A 68 3.26 -12.03 1.86
N THR A 69 4.22 -12.94 1.64
CA THR A 69 4.98 -13.55 2.74
C THR A 69 6.00 -12.56 3.24
N LEU A 70 5.93 -12.25 4.53
CA LEU A 70 6.85 -11.34 5.20
C LEU A 70 7.69 -12.11 6.23
N LYS A 71 8.90 -11.60 6.46
CA LYS A 71 9.85 -12.06 7.49
C LYS A 71 10.38 -10.86 8.27
N GLN A 72 10.86 -11.11 9.49
CA GLN A 72 11.62 -10.10 10.23
C GLN A 72 12.95 -9.84 9.49
N GLY A 73 13.36 -8.58 9.44
CA GLY A 73 14.52 -8.12 8.68
C GLY A 73 14.20 -7.68 7.25
N ASP A 74 13.02 -8.02 6.72
CA ASP A 74 12.64 -7.59 5.37
C ASP A 74 12.52 -6.06 5.28
N ARG A 75 13.04 -5.51 4.19
CA ARG A 75 12.77 -4.13 3.80
C ARG A 75 11.46 -4.07 3.06
N ILE A 76 10.61 -3.11 3.42
CA ILE A 76 9.30 -2.94 2.80
C ILE A 76 9.09 -1.51 2.35
N GLN A 77 8.28 -1.37 1.32
CA GLN A 77 7.77 -0.10 0.82
C GLN A 77 6.29 -0.23 0.47
N GLY A 78 5.51 0.83 0.68
CA GLY A 78 4.10 0.82 0.37
C GLY A 78 3.35 1.99 0.96
N TYR A 79 2.06 1.77 1.20
CA TYR A 79 1.13 2.81 1.63
C TYR A 79 0.30 2.32 2.81
N TYR A 80 0.10 3.20 3.79
CA TYR A 80 -0.69 2.96 4.99
C TYR A 80 -1.89 3.88 5.05
N SER A 81 -3.10 3.32 5.13
CA SER A 81 -4.32 4.07 5.40
C SER A 81 -4.45 4.32 6.91
N LYS A 82 -4.46 5.60 7.31
CA LYS A 82 -4.72 5.99 8.71
C LYS A 82 -6.16 5.69 9.14
N GLU A 83 -7.11 5.79 8.21
CA GLU A 83 -8.54 5.51 8.44
C GLU A 83 -8.77 4.02 8.72
N ASP A 84 -8.27 3.14 7.85
CA ASP A 84 -8.49 1.69 7.97
C ASP A 84 -7.46 0.97 8.86
N LYS A 85 -6.46 1.71 9.35
CA LYS A 85 -5.26 1.19 10.05
C LYS A 85 -4.62 0.02 9.31
N THR A 86 -4.67 0.01 7.97
CA THR A 86 -4.17 -1.09 7.15
C THR A 86 -3.14 -0.63 6.15
N ALA A 87 -2.11 -1.45 5.99
CA ALA A 87 -1.02 -1.20 5.07
C ALA A 87 -1.06 -2.15 3.87
N LEU A 88 -0.90 -1.58 2.68
CA LEU A 88 -0.57 -2.28 1.45
C LEU A 88 0.92 -2.13 1.24
N ILE A 89 1.64 -3.24 1.34
CA ILE A 89 3.11 -3.24 1.31
C ILE A 89 3.62 -4.25 0.30
N GLN A 90 4.79 -3.92 -0.24
CA GLN A 90 5.61 -4.75 -1.09
C GLN A 90 6.98 -4.92 -0.41
N VAL A 91 7.56 -6.10 -0.54
CA VAL A 91 8.95 -6.37 -0.10
C VAL A 91 9.88 -5.77 -1.16
N ALA A 92 10.88 -5.01 -0.72
CA ALA A 92 11.85 -4.32 -1.56
C ALA A 92 13.19 -5.07 -1.58
#